data_AF-A0A4Y9JPK0-F1
#
_entry.id   AF-A0A4Y9JPK0-F1
#
_cell.length_a   1.000
_cell.length_b   1.000
_cell.length_c   1.000
_cell.angle_alpha   90.00
_cell.angle_beta   90.00
_cell.angle_gamma   90.00
#
_symmetry.space_group_name_H-M   'P 1'
#
loop_
_entity.id
_entity.type
_entity.pdbx_description
1 polymer ?
#
loop_
_entity_poly.entity_id
_entity_poly.type
_entity_poly.pdbx_seq_one_letter_code
_entity_poly.pdbx_strand_id
1 'polypeptide(L)'
;MLKKQGKGYFRKSKVYGLVCGIALAGALTFSAGNVLADEVTAIDGTSGTAVATDHTKDSASNTQTQVADDRQPTSTNDNDTYAKQANMSSAAQDVPVDNTVVTRAAEEARQVGAEVTQDPTQDKGVPTTTAELNKAQSEIAQDQTQQVNKLNQAKQEALERKKAYAQAESAYQDLNKQVSDAVVQGGGKVSSETVTQASGNGTDVSAYQDYTTKVRQQIEANRQAIQAFQEALEAVYRNTNVTVNASVAVQDVDNLTYGNSIMTGGINADGSFSFTHDMNDGDNDVAGILGTGTLTGRLNYSTTANGDGTITVHLKNVELYSYAYTANRANHAVDQRINFQVYSIGGNNVYNTYHSGGTSFTDTINRSVTLGHDYVLTPGQASGNIGFWLTLLFKVKSL
;
A
#
# COMPACT_ATOMS: atom_id res chain seq x y z
N MET A 1 -31.14 -69.15 -14.36
CA MET A 1 -31.48 -67.70 -14.48
C MET A 1 -30.24 -66.90 -14.87
N LEU A 2 -30.24 -65.56 -14.87
CA LEU A 2 -29.04 -64.72 -15.09
C LEU A 2 -28.83 -63.73 -13.95
N LYS A 3 -27.58 -63.51 -13.49
CA LYS A 3 -27.21 -62.59 -12.40
C LYS A 3 -26.46 -61.36 -12.93
N LYS A 4 -26.58 -60.22 -12.25
CA LYS A 4 -25.86 -58.98 -12.62
C LYS A 4 -25.05 -58.41 -11.47
N GLN A 5 -23.73 -58.55 -11.58
CA GLN A 5 -22.76 -57.86 -10.73
C GLN A 5 -22.49 -56.45 -11.29
N GLY A 6 -23.27 -55.46 -10.85
CA GLY A 6 -23.09 -54.06 -11.24
C GLY A 6 -21.86 -53.46 -10.56
N LYS A 7 -20.72 -53.47 -11.26
CA LYS A 7 -19.42 -53.03 -10.70
C LYS A 7 -19.51 -51.62 -10.10
N GLY A 8 -18.88 -51.46 -8.93
CA GLY A 8 -19.17 -50.41 -7.96
C GLY A 8 -19.12 -48.96 -8.46
N TYR A 9 -19.95 -48.13 -7.83
CA TYR A 9 -20.24 -46.75 -8.22
C TYR A 9 -19.08 -45.79 -7.94
N PHE A 10 -18.79 -44.87 -8.85
CA PHE A 10 -17.86 -43.77 -8.59
C PHE A 10 -18.61 -42.50 -8.21
N ARG A 11 -18.20 -41.85 -7.10
CA ARG A 11 -18.83 -40.62 -6.60
C ARG A 11 -17.79 -39.57 -6.19
N LYS A 12 -18.16 -38.29 -6.37
CA LYS A 12 -17.37 -37.16 -5.86
C LYS A 12 -17.40 -37.15 -4.32
N SER A 13 -16.24 -36.90 -3.72
CA SER A 13 -16.14 -36.73 -2.27
C SER A 13 -16.77 -35.42 -1.79
N LYS A 14 -16.90 -35.29 -0.47
CA LYS A 14 -17.19 -34.03 0.25
C LYS A 14 -16.04 -33.60 1.17
N VAL A 15 -14.93 -34.34 1.20
CA VAL A 15 -13.77 -34.02 2.03
C VAL A 15 -12.93 -32.95 1.30
N TYR A 16 -12.29 -32.08 2.06
CA TYR A 16 -11.64 -30.87 1.57
C TYR A 16 -10.11 -31.05 1.52
N GLY A 17 -9.62 -31.65 0.44
CA GLY A 17 -8.19 -31.81 0.18
C GLY A 17 -7.48 -30.52 -0.22
N LEU A 18 -6.26 -30.33 0.31
CA LEU A 18 -5.29 -29.27 0.02
C LEU A 18 -5.69 -27.83 0.44
N VAL A 19 -5.63 -27.57 1.76
CA VAL A 19 -5.73 -26.22 2.33
C VAL A 19 -4.40 -25.47 2.15
N CYS A 20 -4.26 -24.74 1.05
CA CYS A 20 -3.14 -23.82 0.81
C CYS A 20 -3.65 -22.36 0.84
N GLY A 21 -3.67 -21.76 2.03
CA GLY A 21 -3.95 -20.34 2.19
C GLY A 21 -2.70 -19.51 1.88
N ILE A 22 -2.68 -18.83 0.74
CA ILE A 22 -1.64 -17.84 0.43
C ILE A 22 -1.91 -16.61 1.30
N ALA A 23 -0.91 -16.14 2.05
CA ALA A 23 -0.99 -14.94 2.87
C ALA A 23 -0.37 -13.74 2.14
N LEU A 24 -1.12 -12.64 2.02
CA LEU A 24 -0.58 -11.39 1.48
C LEU A 24 0.48 -10.74 2.39
N ALA A 25 1.46 -10.11 1.76
CA ALA A 25 2.44 -9.21 2.36
C ALA A 25 2.66 -8.00 1.43
N GLY A 26 3.08 -6.85 1.96
CA GLY A 26 3.54 -5.73 1.13
C GLY A 26 2.52 -4.63 0.82
N ALA A 27 1.96 -4.01 1.86
CA ALA A 27 1.69 -2.57 1.76
C ALA A 27 3.02 -1.81 1.86
N LEU A 28 3.16 -0.71 1.12
CA LEU A 28 4.35 0.15 1.19
C LEU A 28 4.11 1.36 2.09
N THR A 29 5.03 1.59 3.02
CA THR A 29 5.11 2.80 3.84
C THR A 29 6.37 3.59 3.49
N PHE A 30 6.23 4.92 3.44
CA PHE A 30 7.30 5.82 3.00
C PHE A 30 7.79 6.60 4.21
N SER A 31 9.02 6.31 4.63
CA SER A 31 9.56 6.72 5.92
C SER A 31 10.54 7.89 5.81
N ALA A 32 10.36 8.88 6.69
CA ALA A 32 11.37 9.89 6.99
C ALA A 32 12.45 9.35 7.97
N GLY A 33 12.87 8.09 7.75
CA GLY A 33 14.00 7.44 8.42
C GLY A 33 13.68 6.44 9.53
N ASN A 34 14.56 5.42 9.60
CA ASN A 34 14.73 4.39 10.63
C ASN A 34 13.76 3.18 10.61
N VAL A 35 14.37 1.98 10.74
CA VAL A 35 13.80 0.63 10.54
C VAL A 35 14.62 -0.37 11.37
N LEU A 36 14.03 -1.43 11.95
CA LEU A 36 14.74 -2.67 12.35
C LEU A 36 13.85 -3.95 12.27
N ALA A 37 14.53 -5.09 12.06
CA ALA A 37 14.18 -6.52 11.91
C ALA A 37 12.84 -7.07 12.47
N ASP A 38 12.20 -8.14 11.96
CA ASP A 38 12.59 -9.37 11.19
C ASP A 38 13.07 -10.61 12.00
N GLU A 39 12.42 -11.76 11.80
CA GLU A 39 12.91 -13.13 12.11
C GLU A 39 12.07 -14.22 11.38
N VAL A 40 12.67 -15.39 11.08
CA VAL A 40 12.16 -16.48 10.21
C VAL A 40 12.52 -17.87 10.79
N THR A 41 11.76 -18.96 10.52
CA THR A 41 12.24 -20.36 10.24
C THR A 41 11.07 -21.36 9.95
N ALA A 42 11.38 -22.51 9.32
CA ALA A 42 10.46 -23.48 8.66
C ALA A 42 10.39 -24.88 9.38
N ILE A 43 9.26 -25.64 9.32
CA ILE A 43 8.88 -26.82 8.46
C ILE A 43 9.56 -28.20 8.71
N ASP A 44 8.77 -29.21 9.15
CA ASP A 44 8.55 -30.64 8.68
C ASP A 44 7.57 -31.32 9.71
N GLY A 45 7.02 -32.55 9.70
CA GLY A 45 6.95 -33.73 8.79
C GLY A 45 6.33 -34.95 9.52
N THR A 46 6.35 -36.22 9.04
CA THR A 46 6.07 -36.84 7.72
C THR A 46 5.94 -38.38 7.88
N SER A 47 4.82 -39.01 7.45
CA SER A 47 4.57 -40.49 7.26
C SER A 47 4.59 -41.47 8.48
N GLY A 48 3.95 -42.68 8.49
CA GLY A 48 2.94 -43.30 7.59
C GLY A 48 2.76 -44.86 7.72
N THR A 49 1.60 -45.44 7.29
CA THR A 49 1.26 -46.91 7.11
C THR A 49 1.06 -47.77 8.41
N ALA A 50 0.55 -49.04 8.51
CA ALA A 50 0.02 -50.16 7.66
C ALA A 50 -0.81 -51.18 8.56
N VAL A 51 -1.41 -52.36 8.22
CA VAL A 51 -2.06 -53.04 7.05
C VAL A 51 -2.70 -54.43 7.45
N ALA A 52 -3.87 -54.82 6.88
CA ALA A 52 -4.52 -56.18 6.82
C ALA A 52 -4.95 -56.92 8.16
N THR A 53 -5.77 -58.00 8.23
CA THR A 53 -6.23 -59.06 7.25
C THR A 53 -7.68 -59.62 7.54
N ASP A 54 -8.02 -60.89 7.21
CA ASP A 54 -9.35 -61.41 6.76
C ASP A 54 -10.11 -62.45 7.68
N HIS A 55 -11.32 -62.89 7.27
CA HIS A 55 -12.31 -63.79 7.90
C HIS A 55 -11.98 -65.31 7.99
N THR A 56 -12.75 -66.12 8.78
CA THR A 56 -13.64 -67.22 8.28
C THR A 56 -14.33 -68.12 9.37
N LYS A 57 -15.59 -68.57 9.08
CA LYS A 57 -16.21 -69.91 9.39
C LYS A 57 -16.49 -70.33 10.88
N ASP A 58 -17.31 -71.36 11.25
CA ASP A 58 -18.17 -72.36 10.53
C ASP A 58 -19.35 -72.97 11.40
N SER A 59 -20.34 -73.61 10.73
CA SER A 59 -21.06 -74.88 11.08
C SER A 59 -22.13 -75.11 12.21
N ALA A 60 -22.85 -76.25 12.02
CA ALA A 60 -23.87 -76.98 12.86
C ALA A 60 -25.35 -76.49 12.84
N SER A 61 -26.41 -77.28 12.49
CA SER A 61 -27.01 -78.57 12.96
C SER A 61 -28.13 -78.36 14.04
N ASN A 62 -29.23 -79.12 14.23
CA ASN A 62 -29.62 -80.51 13.90
C ASN A 62 -31.17 -80.77 13.97
N THR A 63 -31.71 -81.82 13.29
CA THR A 63 -33.01 -82.55 13.55
C THR A 63 -34.37 -81.75 13.56
N GLN A 64 -35.60 -82.32 13.56
CA GLN A 64 -36.10 -83.68 13.89
C GLN A 64 -37.45 -84.10 13.21
N THR A 65 -37.61 -85.41 12.93
CA THR A 65 -38.84 -86.28 12.90
C THR A 65 -40.00 -86.06 11.91
N GLN A 66 -40.54 -87.21 11.44
CA GLN A 66 -41.71 -87.40 10.56
C GLN A 66 -43.00 -87.75 11.35
N VAL A 67 -44.18 -87.62 10.71
CA VAL A 67 -45.39 -88.44 10.96
C VAL A 67 -46.05 -88.77 9.60
N ALA A 68 -46.74 -89.92 9.48
CA ALA A 68 -47.42 -90.40 8.27
C ALA A 68 -48.81 -89.72 8.05
N ASP A 69 -49.59 -89.92 6.97
CA ASP A 69 -50.11 -91.21 6.46
C ASP A 69 -50.68 -91.16 5.01
N ASP A 70 -51.11 -92.33 4.50
CA ASP A 70 -51.58 -92.71 3.15
C ASP A 70 -52.34 -91.70 2.25
N ARG A 71 -51.91 -91.59 0.97
CA ARG A 71 -52.66 -92.03 -0.25
C ARG A 71 -51.93 -91.76 -1.57
N GLN A 72 -52.42 -92.43 -2.64
CA GLN A 72 -51.89 -92.48 -4.02
C GLN A 72 -50.57 -93.27 -4.15
N PRO A 73 -50.37 -94.11 -5.19
CA PRO A 73 -49.06 -94.71 -5.43
C PRO A 73 -48.00 -93.62 -5.61
N THR A 74 -46.94 -93.69 -4.81
CA THR A 74 -45.77 -92.83 -4.98
C THR A 74 -45.13 -93.12 -6.33
N SER A 75 -44.91 -92.08 -7.13
CA SER A 75 -44.10 -92.24 -8.34
C SER A 75 -42.63 -92.30 -7.91
N THR A 76 -42.01 -93.45 -8.17
CA THR A 76 -40.68 -93.84 -7.69
C THR A 76 -39.64 -93.83 -8.82
N ASN A 77 -39.87 -93.01 -9.85
CA ASN A 77 -38.89 -92.69 -10.88
C ASN A 77 -38.53 -91.20 -10.83
N ASP A 78 -37.52 -90.81 -11.61
CA ASP A 78 -36.94 -89.46 -11.55
C ASP A 78 -37.94 -88.32 -11.81
N ASN A 79 -39.07 -88.57 -12.48
CA ASN A 79 -40.10 -87.55 -12.68
C ASN A 79 -40.69 -87.01 -11.38
N ASP A 80 -40.75 -87.78 -10.29
CA ASP A 80 -41.21 -87.26 -9.00
C ASP A 80 -40.19 -86.32 -8.35
N THR A 81 -38.90 -86.58 -8.58
CA THR A 81 -37.81 -85.68 -8.19
C THR A 81 -37.82 -84.43 -9.06
N TYR A 82 -37.95 -84.57 -10.39
CA TYR A 82 -38.07 -83.44 -11.32
C TYR A 82 -39.35 -82.62 -11.10
N ALA A 83 -40.47 -83.22 -10.69
CA ALA A 83 -41.70 -82.51 -10.36
C ALA A 83 -41.56 -81.71 -9.04
N LYS A 84 -40.92 -82.29 -8.02
CA LYS A 84 -40.58 -81.58 -6.77
C LYS A 84 -39.53 -80.48 -6.98
N GLN A 85 -38.71 -80.61 -8.02
CA GLN A 85 -37.72 -79.61 -8.45
C GLN A 85 -38.21 -78.70 -9.59
N ALA A 86 -39.48 -78.80 -10.00
CA ALA A 86 -40.03 -78.00 -11.10
C ALA A 86 -39.96 -76.51 -10.75
N ASN A 87 -39.49 -75.69 -11.71
CA ASN A 87 -39.20 -74.26 -11.54
C ASN A 87 -38.11 -73.91 -10.49
N MET A 88 -37.38 -74.88 -9.90
CA MET A 88 -36.21 -74.58 -9.07
C MET A 88 -34.99 -74.25 -9.93
N SER A 89 -34.43 -73.04 -9.76
CA SER A 89 -33.21 -72.61 -10.45
C SER A 89 -31.97 -72.87 -9.58
N SER A 90 -31.13 -73.82 -9.96
CA SER A 90 -29.89 -74.16 -9.23
C SER A 90 -28.77 -73.12 -9.37
N ALA A 91 -28.72 -72.35 -10.45
CA ALA A 91 -27.71 -71.33 -10.70
C ALA A 91 -28.21 -70.15 -11.54
N ALA A 92 -27.49 -69.03 -11.46
CA ALA A 92 -27.69 -67.86 -12.29
C ALA A 92 -26.40 -67.49 -13.03
N GLN A 93 -26.47 -67.35 -14.35
CA GLN A 93 -25.35 -67.01 -15.24
C GLN A 93 -25.01 -65.52 -15.15
N ASP A 94 -23.77 -65.15 -14.85
CA ASP A 94 -23.38 -63.72 -14.80
C ASP A 94 -23.47 -63.05 -16.18
N VAL A 95 -24.06 -61.85 -16.22
CA VAL A 95 -24.08 -60.97 -17.39
C VAL A 95 -23.01 -59.90 -17.22
N PRO A 96 -21.93 -59.90 -18.03
CA PRO A 96 -20.93 -58.85 -17.96
C PRO A 96 -21.51 -57.50 -18.44
N VAL A 97 -21.05 -56.43 -17.81
CA VAL A 97 -21.31 -55.05 -18.22
C VAL A 97 -19.94 -54.37 -18.39
N ASP A 98 -19.74 -53.71 -19.53
CA ASP A 98 -18.57 -52.86 -19.75
C ASP A 98 -18.68 -51.60 -18.87
N ASN A 99 -17.65 -51.31 -18.09
CA ASN A 99 -17.56 -50.12 -17.23
C ASN A 99 -16.31 -49.26 -17.55
N THR A 100 -15.59 -49.57 -18.62
CA THR A 100 -14.33 -48.91 -19.01
C THR A 100 -14.45 -47.40 -19.11
N VAL A 101 -15.56 -46.90 -19.68
CA VAL A 101 -15.81 -45.46 -19.85
C VAL A 101 -15.94 -44.75 -18.50
N VAL A 102 -16.59 -45.37 -17.51
CA VAL A 102 -16.72 -44.81 -16.15
C VAL A 102 -15.37 -44.85 -15.43
N THR A 103 -14.65 -45.96 -15.51
CA THR A 103 -13.30 -46.10 -14.92
C THR A 103 -12.35 -45.05 -15.48
N ARG A 104 -12.33 -44.84 -16.80
CA ARG A 104 -11.51 -43.81 -17.44
C ARG A 104 -11.91 -42.40 -16.99
N ALA A 105 -13.21 -42.07 -16.92
CA ALA A 105 -13.66 -40.77 -16.43
C ALA A 105 -13.26 -40.54 -14.95
N ALA A 106 -13.27 -41.58 -14.12
CA ALA A 106 -12.81 -41.51 -12.73
C ALA A 106 -11.29 -41.28 -12.62
N GLU A 107 -10.50 -41.89 -13.51
CA GLU A 107 -9.05 -41.73 -13.55
C GLU A 107 -8.63 -40.37 -14.11
N GLU A 108 -9.25 -39.90 -15.20
CA GLU A 108 -9.05 -38.55 -15.74
C GLU A 108 -9.43 -37.44 -14.73
N ALA A 109 -10.44 -37.67 -13.89
CA ALA A 109 -10.80 -36.76 -12.81
C ALA A 109 -9.75 -36.77 -11.68
N ARG A 110 -9.23 -37.94 -11.29
CA ARG A 110 -8.15 -38.06 -10.30
C ARG A 110 -6.86 -37.39 -10.76
N GLN A 111 -6.48 -37.53 -12.04
CA GLN A 111 -5.28 -36.91 -12.63
C GLN A 111 -5.25 -35.38 -12.53
N VAL A 112 -6.41 -34.72 -12.48
CA VAL A 112 -6.52 -33.25 -12.30
C VAL A 112 -6.75 -32.84 -10.84
N GLY A 113 -6.71 -33.77 -9.88
CA GLY A 113 -6.92 -33.50 -8.46
C GLY A 113 -8.39 -33.47 -8.01
N ALA A 114 -9.32 -34.07 -8.76
CA ALA A 114 -10.68 -34.26 -8.27
C ALA A 114 -10.76 -35.52 -7.37
N GLU A 115 -11.33 -35.38 -6.17
CA GLU A 115 -11.41 -36.48 -5.21
C GLU A 115 -12.57 -37.44 -5.54
N VAL A 116 -12.22 -38.61 -6.08
CA VAL A 116 -13.16 -39.64 -6.55
C VAL A 116 -13.05 -40.90 -5.71
N THR A 117 -14.14 -41.24 -5.02
CA THR A 117 -14.29 -42.48 -4.24
C THR A 117 -15.05 -43.53 -5.04
N GLN A 118 -14.79 -44.81 -4.76
CA GLN A 118 -15.50 -45.94 -5.34
C GLN A 118 -16.27 -46.70 -4.25
N ASP A 119 -17.57 -46.83 -4.44
CA ASP A 119 -18.49 -47.60 -3.60
C ASP A 119 -18.51 -49.09 -3.99
N PRO A 120 -19.05 -49.98 -3.14
CA PRO A 120 -19.22 -51.39 -3.47
C PRO A 120 -20.06 -51.66 -4.74
N THR A 121 -19.83 -52.83 -5.34
CA THR A 121 -20.65 -53.42 -6.39
C THR A 121 -22.12 -53.53 -5.94
N GLN A 122 -23.06 -53.03 -6.74
CA GLN A 122 -24.49 -53.25 -6.52
C GLN A 122 -24.94 -54.53 -7.25
N ASP A 123 -25.60 -55.43 -6.54
CA ASP A 123 -26.41 -56.48 -7.16
C ASP A 123 -27.64 -55.81 -7.82
N LYS A 124 -27.88 -56.07 -9.10
CA LYS A 124 -29.07 -55.59 -9.83
C LYS A 124 -30.16 -56.65 -9.96
N GLY A 125 -30.07 -57.70 -9.15
CA GLY A 125 -31.03 -58.80 -9.10
C GLY A 125 -30.80 -59.84 -10.19
N VAL A 126 -31.77 -60.76 -10.25
CA VAL A 126 -31.75 -61.94 -11.11
C VAL A 126 -32.96 -61.87 -12.05
N PRO A 127 -32.87 -61.21 -13.22
CA PRO A 127 -33.96 -61.18 -14.19
C PRO A 127 -34.36 -62.60 -14.64
N THR A 128 -35.66 -62.81 -14.77
CA THR A 128 -36.28 -64.09 -15.17
C THR A 128 -36.70 -64.10 -16.64
N THR A 129 -36.92 -62.92 -17.23
CA THR A 129 -37.30 -62.72 -18.63
C THR A 129 -36.31 -61.82 -19.38
N THR A 130 -36.29 -61.94 -20.71
CA THR A 130 -35.50 -61.06 -21.59
C THR A 130 -35.90 -59.58 -21.46
N ALA A 131 -37.18 -59.30 -21.20
CA ALA A 131 -37.67 -57.94 -21.00
C ALA A 131 -37.08 -57.29 -19.74
N GLU A 132 -37.04 -58.02 -18.62
CA GLU A 132 -36.38 -57.59 -17.38
C GLU A 132 -34.88 -57.41 -17.56
N LEU A 133 -34.22 -58.35 -18.26
CA LEU A 133 -32.79 -58.26 -18.56
C LEU A 133 -32.44 -56.99 -19.35
N ASN A 134 -33.20 -56.70 -20.42
CA ASN A 134 -33.03 -55.54 -21.28
C ASN A 134 -33.33 -54.23 -20.52
N LYS A 135 -34.41 -54.18 -19.74
CA LYS A 135 -34.75 -53.04 -18.87
C LYS A 135 -33.59 -52.73 -17.92
N ALA A 136 -33.10 -53.73 -17.21
CA ALA A 136 -31.95 -53.61 -16.32
C ALA A 136 -30.61 -53.40 -17.05
N GLN A 137 -30.51 -53.54 -18.38
CA GLN A 137 -29.32 -53.13 -19.15
C GLN A 137 -29.40 -51.64 -19.48
N SER A 138 -30.57 -51.16 -19.92
CA SER A 138 -30.85 -49.73 -20.16
C SER A 138 -30.64 -48.89 -18.89
N GLU A 139 -31.16 -49.35 -17.75
CA GLU A 139 -31.00 -48.68 -16.45
C GLU A 139 -29.52 -48.54 -16.05
N ILE A 140 -28.69 -49.56 -16.28
CA ILE A 140 -27.25 -49.49 -15.99
C ILE A 140 -26.54 -48.52 -16.95
N ALA A 141 -26.86 -48.54 -18.25
CA ALA A 141 -26.27 -47.61 -19.22
C ALA A 141 -26.63 -46.14 -18.92
N GLN A 142 -27.86 -45.87 -18.49
CA GLN A 142 -28.28 -44.54 -18.01
C GLN A 142 -27.51 -44.13 -16.75
N ASP A 143 -27.36 -45.05 -15.79
CA ASP A 143 -26.62 -44.82 -14.55
C ASP A 143 -25.14 -44.50 -14.81
N GLN A 144 -24.46 -45.30 -15.64
CA GLN A 144 -23.09 -45.07 -16.07
C GLN A 144 -22.92 -43.71 -16.77
N THR A 145 -23.89 -43.31 -17.60
CA THR A 145 -23.92 -41.98 -18.22
C THR A 145 -24.01 -40.86 -17.16
N GLN A 146 -24.84 -41.04 -16.13
CA GLN A 146 -24.88 -40.08 -15.01
C GLN A 146 -23.59 -40.05 -14.19
N GLN A 147 -22.93 -41.20 -13.96
CA GLN A 147 -21.64 -41.25 -13.27
C GLN A 147 -20.57 -40.48 -14.07
N VAL A 148 -20.44 -40.74 -15.39
CA VAL A 148 -19.50 -40.03 -16.27
C VAL A 148 -19.76 -38.53 -16.26
N ASN A 149 -21.02 -38.08 -16.33
CA ASN A 149 -21.36 -36.65 -16.27
C ASN A 149 -20.94 -36.00 -14.92
N LYS A 150 -21.17 -36.68 -13.79
CA LYS A 150 -20.75 -36.21 -12.46
C LYS A 150 -19.23 -36.17 -12.30
N LEU A 151 -18.51 -37.12 -12.90
CA LEU A 151 -17.04 -37.17 -12.90
C LEU A 151 -16.44 -36.08 -13.79
N ASN A 152 -17.00 -35.85 -14.98
CA ASN A 152 -16.60 -34.75 -15.87
C ASN A 152 -16.85 -33.38 -15.24
N GLN A 153 -17.95 -33.20 -14.51
CA GLN A 153 -18.18 -31.99 -13.72
C GLN A 153 -17.09 -31.80 -12.65
N ALA A 154 -16.81 -32.83 -11.84
CA ALA A 154 -15.78 -32.76 -10.79
C ALA A 154 -14.37 -32.50 -11.36
N LYS A 155 -14.06 -33.06 -12.55
CA LYS A 155 -12.85 -32.80 -13.33
C LYS A 155 -12.73 -31.32 -13.73
N GLN A 156 -13.81 -30.71 -14.25
CA GLN A 156 -13.80 -29.28 -14.60
C GLN A 156 -13.70 -28.39 -13.36
N GLU A 157 -14.43 -28.70 -12.29
CA GLU A 157 -14.35 -27.99 -10.99
C GLU A 157 -12.90 -27.98 -10.44
N ALA A 158 -12.16 -29.10 -10.57
CA ALA A 158 -10.76 -29.18 -10.17
C ALA A 158 -9.80 -28.39 -11.09
N LEU A 159 -10.04 -28.40 -12.41
CA LEU A 159 -9.25 -27.62 -13.37
C LEU A 159 -9.38 -26.11 -13.15
N GLU A 160 -10.59 -25.59 -12.91
CA GLU A 160 -10.79 -24.17 -12.62
C GLU A 160 -10.19 -23.77 -11.26
N ARG A 161 -10.27 -24.63 -10.21
CA ARG A 161 -9.54 -24.39 -8.94
C ARG A 161 -8.03 -24.29 -9.16
N LYS A 162 -7.43 -25.23 -9.89
CA LYS A 162 -5.98 -25.23 -10.19
C LYS A 162 -5.54 -23.96 -10.94
N LYS A 163 -6.36 -23.52 -11.89
CA LYS A 163 -6.15 -22.29 -12.68
C LYS A 163 -6.28 -21.02 -11.81
N ALA A 164 -7.28 -20.95 -10.94
CA ALA A 164 -7.47 -19.82 -10.04
C ALA A 164 -6.36 -19.72 -8.98
N TYR A 165 -5.93 -20.85 -8.41
CA TYR A 165 -4.75 -20.91 -7.54
C TYR A 165 -3.48 -20.38 -8.23
N ALA A 166 -3.21 -20.83 -9.47
CA ALA A 166 -2.05 -20.37 -10.23
C ALA A 166 -2.09 -18.85 -10.54
N GLN A 167 -3.28 -18.27 -10.71
CA GLN A 167 -3.46 -16.82 -10.88
C GLN A 167 -3.24 -16.04 -9.58
N ALA A 168 -3.68 -16.59 -8.44
CA ALA A 168 -3.45 -16.03 -7.12
C ALA A 168 -1.95 -16.04 -6.75
N GLU A 169 -1.28 -17.17 -6.99
CA GLU A 169 0.17 -17.33 -6.78
C GLU A 169 0.99 -16.38 -7.66
N SER A 170 0.67 -16.26 -8.96
CA SER A 170 1.33 -15.31 -9.86
C SER A 170 1.20 -13.86 -9.35
N ALA A 171 -0.01 -13.44 -8.95
CA ALA A 171 -0.22 -12.08 -8.45
C ALA A 171 0.53 -11.83 -7.12
N TYR A 172 0.60 -12.84 -6.24
CA TYR A 172 1.38 -12.78 -5.00
C TYR A 172 2.88 -12.58 -5.29
N GLN A 173 3.43 -13.30 -6.26
CA GLN A 173 4.81 -13.13 -6.72
C GLN A 173 5.05 -11.73 -7.34
N ASP A 174 4.12 -11.22 -8.15
CA ASP A 174 4.17 -9.88 -8.72
C ASP A 174 4.23 -8.79 -7.63
N LEU A 175 3.38 -8.90 -6.59
CA LEU A 175 3.37 -7.97 -5.46
C LEU A 175 4.67 -8.03 -4.64
N ASN A 176 5.11 -9.24 -4.26
CA ASN A 176 6.37 -9.43 -3.53
C ASN A 176 7.56 -8.85 -4.31
N LYS A 177 7.58 -9.00 -5.64
CA LYS A 177 8.62 -8.41 -6.47
C LYS A 177 8.54 -6.88 -6.47
N GLN A 178 7.36 -6.29 -6.69
CA GLN A 178 7.18 -4.83 -6.66
C GLN A 178 7.63 -4.23 -5.32
N VAL A 179 7.29 -4.89 -4.21
CA VAL A 179 7.61 -4.44 -2.85
C VAL A 179 9.11 -4.53 -2.59
N SER A 180 9.76 -5.63 -2.98
CA SER A 180 11.21 -5.79 -2.91
C SER A 180 11.95 -4.76 -3.78
N ASP A 181 11.53 -4.57 -5.03
CA ASP A 181 12.07 -3.55 -5.94
C ASP A 181 11.97 -2.14 -5.31
N ALA A 182 10.83 -1.80 -4.71
CA ALA A 182 10.57 -0.49 -4.12
C ALA A 182 11.39 -0.23 -2.85
N VAL A 183 11.57 -1.24 -1.97
CA VAL A 183 12.42 -1.13 -0.78
C VAL A 183 13.90 -0.96 -1.17
N VAL A 184 14.38 -1.72 -2.16
CA VAL A 184 15.75 -1.62 -2.67
C VAL A 184 16.01 -0.27 -3.35
N GLN A 185 15.12 0.18 -4.24
CA GLN A 185 15.24 1.48 -4.93
C GLN A 185 15.04 2.66 -3.98
N GLY A 186 14.24 2.49 -2.92
CA GLY A 186 13.92 3.52 -1.94
C GLY A 186 15.08 3.93 -1.02
N GLY A 187 16.21 3.20 -1.02
CA GLY A 187 17.41 3.58 -0.27
C GLY A 187 17.19 3.77 1.23
N GLY A 188 16.27 2.98 1.84
CA GLY A 188 15.89 3.10 3.26
C GLY A 188 14.81 4.15 3.56
N LYS A 189 14.27 4.85 2.55
CA LYS A 189 13.09 5.74 2.66
C LYS A 189 11.76 5.02 2.39
N VAL A 190 11.80 3.73 2.07
CA VAL A 190 10.65 2.89 1.76
C VAL A 190 10.74 1.61 2.60
N SER A 191 9.66 1.28 3.27
CA SER A 191 9.48 0.10 4.12
C SER A 191 8.23 -0.68 3.68
N SER A 192 8.17 -1.95 4.06
CA SER A 192 7.08 -2.86 3.70
C SER A 192 6.36 -3.38 4.95
N GLU A 193 5.04 -3.33 4.96
CA GLU A 193 4.19 -3.90 6.01
C GLU A 193 3.45 -5.16 5.53
N THR A 194 3.36 -6.16 6.40
CA THR A 194 2.66 -7.43 6.12
C THR A 194 1.16 -7.26 6.31
N VAL A 195 0.39 -7.29 5.23
CA VAL A 195 -1.08 -7.18 5.25
C VAL A 195 -1.71 -8.56 5.12
N THR A 196 -1.86 -9.25 6.24
CA THR A 196 -2.38 -10.62 6.30
C THR A 196 -3.81 -10.71 5.77
N GLN A 197 -3.95 -11.13 4.50
CA GLN A 197 -5.19 -11.65 3.94
C GLN A 197 -4.94 -13.02 3.33
N ALA A 198 -5.77 -14.00 3.67
CA ALA A 198 -5.68 -15.37 3.19
C ALA A 198 -6.51 -15.58 1.92
N SER A 199 -6.05 -16.44 1.01
CA SER A 199 -6.80 -16.93 -0.16
C SER A 199 -7.95 -17.91 0.16
N GLY A 200 -8.57 -17.77 1.34
CA GLY A 200 -9.54 -18.71 1.88
C GLY A 200 -8.94 -20.06 2.27
N ASN A 201 -9.79 -21.09 2.34
CA ASN A 201 -9.42 -22.47 2.68
C ASN A 201 -8.95 -23.30 1.46
N GLY A 202 -8.82 -22.68 0.28
CA GLY A 202 -8.45 -23.32 -0.98
C GLY A 202 -9.53 -24.13 -1.69
N THR A 203 -10.75 -24.21 -1.17
CA THR A 203 -11.80 -25.12 -1.69
C THR A 203 -12.71 -24.48 -2.74
N ASP A 204 -12.73 -23.16 -2.85
CA ASP A 204 -13.58 -22.40 -3.79
C ASP A 204 -12.72 -21.59 -4.78
N VAL A 205 -13.18 -21.54 -6.03
CA VAL A 205 -12.64 -20.69 -7.10
C VAL A 205 -12.85 -19.20 -6.77
N SER A 206 -13.98 -18.85 -6.13
CA SER A 206 -14.31 -17.46 -5.77
C SER A 206 -13.25 -16.83 -4.86
N ALA A 207 -12.85 -17.55 -3.81
CA ALA A 207 -11.86 -17.07 -2.83
C ALA A 207 -10.50 -16.74 -3.47
N TYR A 208 -10.06 -17.53 -4.46
CA TYR A 208 -8.85 -17.24 -5.23
C TYR A 208 -9.02 -16.04 -6.17
N GLN A 209 -10.20 -15.84 -6.76
CA GLN A 209 -10.51 -14.68 -7.63
C GLN A 209 -10.58 -13.38 -6.82
N ASP A 210 -11.22 -13.40 -5.65
CA ASP A 210 -11.28 -12.28 -4.71
C ASP A 210 -9.89 -11.91 -4.18
N TYR A 211 -9.10 -12.92 -3.78
CA TYR A 211 -7.70 -12.75 -3.40
C TYR A 211 -6.90 -12.10 -4.53
N THR A 212 -6.94 -12.66 -5.74
CA THR A 212 -6.22 -12.13 -6.91
C THR A 212 -6.62 -10.69 -7.23
N THR A 213 -7.89 -10.34 -7.06
CA THR A 213 -8.42 -8.98 -7.27
C THR A 213 -7.85 -8.00 -6.24
N LYS A 214 -7.83 -8.39 -4.96
CA LYS A 214 -7.23 -7.62 -3.87
C LYS A 214 -5.71 -7.43 -4.05
N VAL A 215 -5.00 -8.47 -4.49
CA VAL A 215 -3.55 -8.36 -4.77
C VAL A 215 -3.29 -7.32 -5.86
N ARG A 216 -4.05 -7.35 -6.96
CA ARG A 216 -3.92 -6.36 -8.05
C ARG A 216 -4.30 -4.94 -7.62
N GLN A 217 -5.28 -4.78 -6.75
CA GLN A 217 -5.60 -3.49 -6.13
C GLN A 217 -4.44 -2.97 -5.28
N GLN A 218 -3.77 -3.83 -4.50
CA GLN A 218 -2.58 -3.44 -3.72
C GLN A 218 -1.40 -3.08 -4.63
N ILE A 219 -1.16 -3.84 -5.71
CA ILE A 219 -0.10 -3.53 -6.70
C ILE A 219 -0.32 -2.14 -7.31
N GLU A 220 -1.56 -1.80 -7.70
CA GLU A 220 -1.87 -0.50 -8.28
C GLU A 220 -1.80 0.64 -7.24
N ALA A 221 -2.26 0.43 -6.01
CA ALA A 221 -2.12 1.40 -4.93
C ALA A 221 -0.64 1.67 -4.58
N ASN A 222 0.18 0.62 -4.47
CA ASN A 222 1.63 0.71 -4.30
C ASN A 222 2.27 1.48 -5.46
N ARG A 223 1.88 1.20 -6.72
CA ARG A 223 2.39 1.90 -7.91
C ARG A 223 2.11 3.41 -7.86
N GLN A 224 0.90 3.79 -7.46
CA GLN A 224 0.51 5.20 -7.31
C GLN A 224 1.28 5.87 -6.17
N ALA A 225 1.48 5.19 -5.04
CA ALA A 225 2.24 5.73 -3.90
C ALA A 225 3.74 5.90 -4.22
N ILE A 226 4.35 4.94 -4.93
CA ILE A 226 5.74 5.05 -5.43
C ILE A 226 5.87 6.26 -6.37
N GLN A 227 4.93 6.44 -7.29
CA GLN A 227 4.93 7.57 -8.22
C GLN A 227 4.83 8.91 -7.49
N ALA A 228 3.86 9.05 -6.57
CA ALA A 228 3.67 10.28 -5.79
C ALA A 228 4.89 10.62 -4.91
N PHE A 229 5.57 9.60 -4.35
CA PHE A 229 6.82 9.77 -3.61
C PHE A 229 7.96 10.28 -4.50
N GLN A 230 8.10 9.76 -5.73
CA GLN A 230 9.11 10.21 -6.69
C GLN A 230 8.85 11.65 -7.15
N GLU A 231 7.59 12.00 -7.44
CA GLU A 231 7.17 13.36 -7.81
C GLU A 231 7.44 14.36 -6.67
N ALA A 232 7.17 13.98 -5.41
CA ALA A 232 7.49 14.80 -4.25
C ALA A 232 9.00 14.96 -4.01
N LEU A 233 9.80 13.92 -4.27
CA LEU A 233 11.26 13.96 -4.14
C LEU A 233 11.90 14.90 -5.18
N GLU A 234 11.48 14.80 -6.45
CA GLU A 234 11.88 15.72 -7.51
C GLU A 234 11.47 17.17 -7.21
N ALA A 235 10.30 17.39 -6.62
CA ALA A 235 9.85 18.72 -6.21
C ALA A 235 10.76 19.32 -5.11
N VAL A 236 11.25 18.50 -4.16
CA VAL A 236 12.24 18.93 -3.16
C VAL A 236 13.59 19.25 -3.81
N TYR A 237 14.09 18.40 -4.71
CA TYR A 237 15.38 18.59 -5.37
C TYR A 237 15.42 19.79 -6.34
N ARG A 238 14.26 20.24 -6.83
CA ARG A 238 14.09 21.41 -7.70
C ARG A 238 13.65 22.68 -6.95
N ASN A 239 13.41 22.60 -5.65
CA ASN A 239 12.90 23.72 -4.86
C ASN A 239 13.94 24.86 -4.75
N THR A 240 13.51 26.10 -5.00
CA THR A 240 14.33 27.32 -4.89
C THR A 240 13.77 28.32 -3.87
N ASN A 241 12.69 27.96 -3.15
CA ASN A 241 12.00 28.83 -2.22
C ASN A 241 12.87 29.13 -0.98
N VAL A 242 13.05 30.42 -0.69
CA VAL A 242 13.68 30.91 0.55
C VAL A 242 12.86 32.06 1.12
N THR A 243 12.75 32.13 2.45
CA THR A 243 12.14 33.27 3.13
C THR A 243 13.21 34.29 3.47
N VAL A 244 13.08 35.52 2.95
CA VAL A 244 13.93 36.64 3.33
C VAL A 244 13.23 37.44 4.43
N ASN A 245 13.96 37.75 5.49
CA ASN A 245 13.49 38.55 6.62
C ASN A 245 14.46 39.71 6.87
N ALA A 246 13.95 40.80 7.44
CA ALA A 246 14.77 41.93 7.90
C ALA A 246 14.45 42.23 9.36
N SER A 247 15.50 42.51 10.13
CA SER A 247 15.42 42.92 11.53
C SER A 247 16.14 44.26 11.69
N VAL A 248 15.51 45.21 12.37
CA VAL A 248 16.14 46.51 12.68
C VAL A 248 16.43 46.59 14.17
N ALA A 249 17.55 47.21 14.53
CA ALA A 249 17.96 47.46 15.90
C ALA A 249 18.47 48.89 16.02
N VAL A 250 18.13 49.55 17.13
CA VAL A 250 18.55 50.92 17.45
C VAL A 250 19.55 50.88 18.61
N GLN A 251 20.46 51.86 18.65
CA GLN A 251 21.35 52.11 19.77
C GLN A 251 20.98 53.47 20.37
N ASP A 252 20.11 53.48 21.37
CA ASP A 252 19.69 54.70 22.06
C ASP A 252 20.81 55.27 22.95
N VAL A 253 20.91 56.60 22.99
CA VAL A 253 21.84 57.34 23.86
C VAL A 253 21.08 58.05 24.97
N ASP A 254 20.93 57.34 26.09
CA ASP A 254 20.32 57.74 27.37
C ASP A 254 18.95 58.45 27.28
N ASN A 255 17.89 57.65 27.39
CA ASN A 255 16.47 57.97 27.16
C ASN A 255 15.83 59.03 28.09
N LEU A 256 16.61 59.77 28.88
CA LEU A 256 16.10 60.63 29.95
C LEU A 256 15.78 62.09 29.55
N THR A 257 16.02 62.49 28.29
CA THR A 257 15.85 63.92 27.88
C THR A 257 15.34 64.13 26.45
N TYR A 258 15.46 63.13 25.56
CA TYR A 258 15.09 63.28 24.14
C TYR A 258 14.23 62.13 23.58
N GLY A 259 13.89 61.13 24.40
CA GLY A 259 13.10 59.96 24.03
C GLY A 259 13.79 58.96 23.08
N ASN A 260 13.51 57.67 23.25
CA ASN A 260 14.00 56.59 22.38
C ASN A 260 13.64 56.86 20.91
N SER A 261 14.56 56.55 20.00
CA SER A 261 14.27 56.55 18.57
C SER A 261 13.71 55.19 18.17
N ILE A 262 12.43 55.14 17.79
CA ILE A 262 11.85 53.89 17.28
C ILE A 262 12.25 53.74 15.81
N MET A 263 12.70 52.54 15.43
CA MET A 263 12.89 52.16 14.03
C MET A 263 12.13 50.88 13.70
N THR A 264 11.42 50.90 12.58
CA THR A 264 10.52 49.86 12.09
C THR A 264 10.74 49.64 10.59
N GLY A 265 10.15 48.59 10.04
CA GLY A 265 10.21 48.29 8.62
C GLY A 265 10.33 46.80 8.33
N GLY A 266 10.55 46.47 7.07
CA GLY A 266 10.58 45.09 6.62
C GLY A 266 11.03 44.95 5.17
N ILE A 267 11.14 43.70 4.74
CA ILE A 267 11.56 43.30 3.40
C ILE A 267 10.54 42.33 2.80
N ASN A 268 10.25 42.50 1.51
CA ASN A 268 9.34 41.65 0.75
C ASN A 268 10.10 40.48 0.11
N ALA A 269 9.37 39.45 -0.33
CA ALA A 269 9.93 38.27 -1.00
C ALA A 269 10.50 38.53 -2.41
N ASP A 270 10.44 39.77 -2.92
CA ASP A 270 11.16 40.22 -4.12
C ASP A 270 12.46 40.97 -3.79
N GLY A 271 12.79 41.09 -2.50
CA GLY A 271 13.93 41.82 -1.96
C GLY A 271 13.69 43.31 -1.70
N SER A 272 12.55 43.89 -2.09
CA SER A 272 12.26 45.32 -1.84
C SER A 272 12.05 45.58 -0.34
N PHE A 273 12.57 46.68 0.19
CA PHE A 273 12.44 47.03 1.60
C PHE A 273 12.09 48.51 1.82
N SER A 274 11.49 48.77 2.98
CA SER A 274 11.29 50.11 3.52
C SER A 274 11.57 50.08 5.01
N PHE A 275 12.37 51.04 5.49
CA PHE A 275 12.66 51.25 6.90
C PHE A 275 12.29 52.66 7.34
N THR A 276 11.45 52.76 8.35
CA THR A 276 10.93 54.00 8.93
C THR A 276 11.52 54.22 10.31
N HIS A 277 12.06 55.40 10.58
CA HIS A 277 12.45 55.82 11.94
C HIS A 277 11.80 57.14 12.30
N ASP A 278 11.48 57.32 13.57
CA ASP A 278 11.05 58.60 14.08
C ASP A 278 12.24 59.54 14.33
N MET A 279 11.93 60.81 14.48
CA MET A 279 12.86 61.88 14.82
C MET A 279 12.30 62.64 16.03
N ASN A 280 13.17 62.91 17.01
CA ASN A 280 12.78 63.50 18.28
C ASN A 280 13.53 64.81 18.54
N ASP A 281 12.95 65.69 19.35
CA ASP A 281 13.66 66.74 20.09
C ASP A 281 13.18 66.79 21.56
N GLY A 282 13.60 67.80 22.34
CA GLY A 282 13.26 67.91 23.75
C GLY A 282 11.77 68.20 24.07
N ASP A 283 10.97 68.59 23.08
CA ASP A 283 9.55 68.90 23.25
C ASP A 283 8.63 67.69 22.96
N ASN A 284 9.20 66.51 22.72
CA ASN A 284 8.48 65.31 22.27
C ASN A 284 7.28 64.92 23.16
N ASP A 285 7.38 65.08 24.48
CA ASP A 285 6.29 64.77 25.43
C ASP A 285 5.07 65.71 25.31
N VAL A 286 5.26 66.90 24.75
CA VAL A 286 4.24 67.97 24.66
C VAL A 286 3.75 68.17 23.23
N ALA A 287 4.65 68.03 22.25
CA ALA A 287 4.41 68.31 20.84
C ALA A 287 4.45 67.07 19.93
N GLY A 288 4.75 65.88 20.48
CA GLY A 288 4.91 64.64 19.73
C GLY A 288 6.23 64.58 18.94
N ILE A 289 6.41 63.51 18.16
CA ILE A 289 7.61 63.32 17.32
C ILE A 289 7.82 64.51 16.35
N LEU A 290 9.07 64.94 16.20
CA LEU A 290 9.47 66.04 15.31
C LEU A 290 9.19 65.71 13.84
N GLY A 291 9.40 64.45 13.45
CA GLY A 291 9.18 63.96 12.10
C GLY A 291 9.45 62.46 11.97
N THR A 292 9.35 61.95 10.75
CA THR A 292 9.63 60.54 10.44
C THR A 292 10.48 60.45 9.16
N GLY A 293 11.60 59.73 9.23
CA GLY A 293 12.46 59.41 8.10
C GLY A 293 12.15 58.03 7.52
N THR A 294 12.20 57.88 6.20
CA THR A 294 11.90 56.66 5.46
C THR A 294 13.00 56.37 4.45
N LEU A 295 13.75 55.27 4.63
CA LEU A 295 14.74 54.77 3.67
C LEU A 295 14.13 53.62 2.86
N THR A 296 14.18 53.70 1.53
CA THR A 296 13.71 52.65 0.62
C THR A 296 14.84 52.06 -0.22
N GLY A 297 14.71 50.79 -0.60
CA GLY A 297 15.73 50.09 -1.37
C GLY A 297 15.35 48.66 -1.73
N ARG A 298 16.35 47.88 -2.17
CA ARG A 298 16.21 46.47 -2.53
C ARG A 298 17.46 45.65 -2.23
N LEU A 299 17.28 44.46 -1.66
CA LEU A 299 18.28 43.39 -1.67
C LEU A 299 18.16 42.61 -2.99
N ASN A 300 19.18 42.68 -3.84
CA ASN A 300 19.24 41.90 -5.07
C ASN A 300 19.90 40.54 -4.80
N TYR A 301 19.10 39.48 -4.87
CA TYR A 301 19.54 38.09 -4.71
C TYR A 301 19.03 37.18 -5.84
N SER A 302 19.42 35.91 -5.84
CA SER A 302 18.74 34.82 -6.56
C SER A 302 19.05 33.47 -5.92
N THR A 303 18.23 32.47 -6.19
CA THR A 303 18.41 31.11 -5.67
C THR A 303 18.59 30.08 -6.77
N THR A 304 19.41 29.06 -6.49
CA THR A 304 19.70 27.92 -7.37
C THR A 304 19.46 26.64 -6.57
N ALA A 305 18.69 25.69 -7.10
CA ALA A 305 18.52 24.37 -6.49
C ALA A 305 19.68 23.47 -6.91
N ASN A 306 20.31 22.78 -5.97
CA ASN A 306 21.53 22.01 -6.22
C ASN A 306 21.26 20.55 -6.63
N GLY A 307 20.01 20.09 -6.63
CA GLY A 307 19.61 18.74 -7.02
C GLY A 307 19.73 17.67 -5.93
N ASP A 308 20.32 18.01 -4.78
CA ASP A 308 20.42 17.15 -3.58
C ASP A 308 19.42 17.56 -2.47
N GLY A 309 18.60 18.57 -2.73
CA GLY A 309 17.69 19.20 -1.76
C GLY A 309 18.29 20.40 -1.02
N THR A 310 19.54 20.76 -1.29
CA THR A 310 20.12 22.04 -0.83
C THR A 310 19.88 23.17 -1.85
N ILE A 311 19.85 24.40 -1.35
CA ILE A 311 19.63 25.62 -2.13
C ILE A 311 20.86 26.53 -1.97
N THR A 312 21.42 27.00 -3.08
CA THR A 312 22.43 28.06 -3.07
C THR A 312 21.74 29.42 -3.19
N VAL A 313 21.96 30.30 -2.21
CA VAL A 313 21.44 31.68 -2.17
C VAL A 313 22.56 32.65 -2.53
N HIS A 314 22.42 33.34 -3.65
CA HIS A 314 23.40 34.26 -4.20
C HIS A 314 23.04 35.72 -3.84
N LEU A 315 23.76 36.34 -2.91
CA LEU A 315 23.56 37.74 -2.50
C LEU A 315 24.46 38.68 -3.29
N LYS A 316 23.86 39.49 -4.19
CA LYS A 316 24.59 40.26 -5.19
C LYS A 316 24.96 41.65 -4.68
N ASN A 317 23.94 42.44 -4.34
CA ASN A 317 24.09 43.80 -3.85
C ASN A 317 22.83 44.26 -3.09
N VAL A 318 22.93 45.40 -2.40
CA VAL A 318 21.77 46.21 -1.99
C VAL A 318 21.76 47.51 -2.77
N GLU A 319 20.59 47.88 -3.28
CA GLU A 319 20.31 49.20 -3.84
C GLU A 319 19.60 50.06 -2.80
N LEU A 320 20.03 51.31 -2.66
CA LEU A 320 19.35 52.37 -1.91
C LEU A 320 18.71 53.32 -2.94
N TYR A 321 17.38 53.44 -2.89
CA TYR A 321 16.62 54.21 -3.87
C TYR A 321 16.42 55.65 -3.41
N SER A 322 15.77 55.87 -2.27
CA SER A 322 15.52 57.21 -1.71
C SER A 322 15.50 57.24 -0.20
N TYR A 323 15.77 58.42 0.36
CA TYR A 323 15.44 58.78 1.73
C TYR A 323 14.45 59.95 1.71
N ALA A 324 13.28 59.76 2.30
CA ALA A 324 12.27 60.79 2.48
C ALA A 324 12.14 61.14 3.96
N TYR A 325 12.13 62.42 4.29
CA TYR A 325 11.87 62.91 5.64
C TYR A 325 10.62 63.78 5.64
N THR A 326 9.68 63.46 6.54
CA THR A 326 8.47 64.24 6.78
C THR A 326 8.63 64.97 8.11
N ALA A 327 8.62 66.30 8.08
CA ALA A 327 8.49 67.12 9.28
C ALA A 327 7.03 67.15 9.73
N ASN A 328 6.78 66.73 10.98
CA ASN A 328 5.43 66.74 11.57
C ASN A 328 5.14 68.05 12.31
N ARG A 329 6.19 68.76 12.75
CA ARG A 329 6.13 70.07 13.42
C ARG A 329 7.42 70.88 13.20
N ALA A 330 7.46 72.08 13.76
CA ALA A 330 8.70 72.85 13.86
C ALA A 330 9.70 72.16 14.82
N ASN A 331 10.99 72.29 14.52
CA ASN A 331 12.07 71.90 15.42
C ASN A 331 12.30 73.01 16.45
N HIS A 332 12.27 72.66 17.74
CA HIS A 332 12.51 73.61 18.83
C HIS A 332 13.89 73.43 19.49
N ALA A 333 14.70 72.47 19.03
CA ALA A 333 16.06 72.27 19.52
C ALA A 333 16.97 73.50 19.32
N VAL A 334 17.85 73.75 20.30
CA VAL A 334 18.84 74.85 20.28
C VAL A 334 19.89 74.64 19.19
N ASP A 335 20.26 73.39 18.91
CA ASP A 335 21.09 73.01 17.75
C ASP A 335 20.27 72.09 16.83
N GLN A 336 19.79 72.65 15.72
CA GLN A 336 18.87 71.96 14.80
C GLN A 336 19.59 71.05 13.79
N ARG A 337 20.91 70.91 13.87
CA ARG A 337 21.72 70.23 12.83
C ARG A 337 21.61 68.70 12.94
N ILE A 338 20.66 68.14 12.20
CA ILE A 338 20.46 66.71 12.04
C ILE A 338 21.30 66.20 10.86
N ASN A 339 21.88 65.01 10.99
CA ASN A 339 22.56 64.29 9.91
C ASN A 339 22.14 62.81 9.92
N PHE A 340 21.37 62.40 8.91
CA PHE A 340 21.03 61.00 8.69
C PHE A 340 22.11 60.34 7.84
N GLN A 341 22.64 59.18 8.25
CA GLN A 341 23.73 58.50 7.56
C GLN A 341 23.51 56.99 7.43
N VAL A 342 23.88 56.43 6.27
CA VAL A 342 23.82 54.99 5.98
C VAL A 342 25.23 54.46 5.76
N TYR A 343 25.57 53.35 6.40
CA TYR A 343 26.87 52.69 6.32
C TYR A 343 26.73 51.23 5.84
N SER A 344 27.68 50.80 5.02
CA SER A 344 27.89 49.39 4.71
C SER A 344 28.40 48.63 5.95
N ILE A 345 28.26 47.29 5.99
CA ILE A 345 28.89 46.46 7.04
C ILE A 345 30.40 46.72 7.15
N GLY A 346 31.08 47.01 6.04
CA GLY A 346 32.50 47.37 5.99
C GLY A 346 32.83 48.79 6.48
N GLY A 347 31.89 49.51 7.12
CA GLY A 347 32.11 50.83 7.71
C GLY A 347 32.20 51.99 6.72
N ASN A 348 32.10 51.74 5.40
CA ASN A 348 32.07 52.81 4.40
C ASN A 348 30.71 53.53 4.45
N ASN A 349 30.72 54.86 4.52
CA ASN A 349 29.52 55.68 4.34
C ASN A 349 29.03 55.55 2.89
N VAL A 350 27.74 55.25 2.74
CA VAL A 350 27.05 55.07 1.45
C VAL A 350 26.23 56.31 1.10
N TYR A 351 25.71 56.98 2.13
CA TYR A 351 24.83 58.13 2.02
C TYR A 351 24.88 58.98 3.30
N ASN A 352 24.75 60.30 3.13
CA ASN A 352 24.42 61.24 4.20
C ASN A 352 23.55 62.40 3.69
N THR A 353 22.77 63.01 4.58
CA THR A 353 22.01 64.23 4.30
C THR A 353 21.81 65.07 5.56
N TYR A 354 21.95 66.39 5.42
CA TYR A 354 21.91 67.36 6.52
C TYR A 354 20.64 68.20 6.45
N HIS A 355 19.89 68.29 7.55
CA HIS A 355 18.64 69.05 7.60
C HIS A 355 18.41 69.69 8.98
N SER A 356 17.48 70.64 9.04
CA SER A 356 17.03 71.31 10.27
C SER A 356 15.87 70.61 10.98
N GLY A 357 15.31 69.55 10.41
CA GLY A 357 14.15 68.82 10.94
C GLY A 357 12.79 69.53 10.80
N GLY A 358 12.76 70.86 10.63
CA GLY A 358 11.52 71.64 10.50
C GLY A 358 10.90 71.68 9.09
N THR A 359 11.47 70.99 8.10
CA THR A 359 10.97 70.95 6.71
C THR A 359 11.08 69.55 6.11
N SER A 360 10.02 69.09 5.45
CA SER A 360 10.01 67.82 4.71
C SER A 360 10.83 67.88 3.41
N PHE A 361 11.45 66.77 3.02
CA PHE A 361 12.20 66.64 1.76
C PHE A 361 12.29 65.17 1.32
N THR A 362 12.65 64.94 0.05
CA THR A 362 12.94 63.60 -0.48
C THR A 362 14.20 63.66 -1.34
N ASP A 363 15.22 62.92 -0.91
CA ASP A 363 16.48 62.77 -1.61
C ASP A 363 16.54 61.44 -2.36
N THR A 364 16.89 61.49 -3.66
CA THR A 364 17.16 60.30 -4.47
C THR A 364 18.60 59.86 -4.26
N ILE A 365 18.79 58.66 -3.70
CA ILE A 365 20.11 58.10 -3.36
C ILE A 365 20.73 57.42 -4.58
N ASN A 366 19.99 56.51 -5.22
CA ASN A 366 20.41 55.67 -6.36
C ASN A 366 21.86 55.13 -6.22
N ARG A 367 22.17 54.51 -5.09
CA ARG A 367 23.47 53.84 -4.84
C ARG A 367 23.30 52.33 -4.73
N SER A 368 24.27 51.58 -5.22
CA SER A 368 24.36 50.13 -5.02
C SER A 368 25.61 49.78 -4.22
N VAL A 369 25.49 48.81 -3.30
CA VAL A 369 26.57 48.29 -2.46
C VAL A 369 26.67 46.78 -2.69
N THR A 370 27.76 46.33 -3.28
CA THR A 370 28.03 44.90 -3.53
C THR A 370 28.10 44.12 -2.22
N LEU A 371 27.53 42.91 -2.21
CA LEU A 371 27.70 41.92 -1.16
C LEU A 371 28.64 40.80 -1.66
N GLY A 372 28.25 40.09 -2.72
CA GLY A 372 29.10 39.09 -3.36
C GLY A 372 29.32 37.84 -2.51
N HIS A 373 28.25 37.30 -1.92
CA HIS A 373 28.30 36.15 -1.02
C HIS A 373 27.27 35.09 -1.41
N ASP A 374 27.70 33.83 -1.47
CA ASP A 374 26.88 32.66 -1.76
C ASP A 374 26.74 31.79 -0.49
N TYR A 375 25.52 31.35 -0.19
CA TYR A 375 25.20 30.51 0.97
C TYR A 375 24.52 29.23 0.51
N VAL A 376 25.12 28.06 0.77
CA VAL A 376 24.46 26.76 0.60
C VAL A 376 23.66 26.43 1.86
N LEU A 377 22.35 26.25 1.70
CA LEU A 377 21.41 25.97 2.78
C LEU A 377 20.80 24.58 2.60
N THR A 378 20.88 23.77 3.66
CA THR A 378 20.09 22.53 3.80
C THR A 378 18.62 22.84 4.15
N PRO A 379 17.67 21.92 3.94
CA PRO A 379 16.26 22.15 4.28
C PRO A 379 16.05 22.60 5.73
N GLY A 380 15.43 23.77 5.92
CA GLY A 380 15.19 24.38 7.23
C GLY A 380 16.37 25.19 7.82
N GLN A 381 17.53 25.24 7.16
CA GLN A 381 18.69 26.01 7.60
C GLN A 381 18.54 27.50 7.23
N ALA A 382 18.89 28.39 8.16
CA ALA A 382 19.06 29.82 7.90
C ALA A 382 20.52 30.19 7.61
N SER A 383 20.75 31.25 6.83
CA SER A 383 22.07 31.82 6.55
C SER A 383 22.75 32.52 7.74
N GLY A 384 22.00 32.73 8.84
CA GLY A 384 22.33 33.73 9.85
C GLY A 384 22.02 35.17 9.38
N ASN A 385 22.33 36.14 10.23
CA ASN A 385 22.03 37.55 9.99
C ASN A 385 22.98 38.19 8.97
N ILE A 386 22.42 38.86 7.98
CA ILE A 386 23.15 39.58 6.91
C ILE A 386 22.44 40.92 6.73
N GLY A 387 23.15 42.05 6.75
CA GLY A 387 22.52 43.36 6.89
C GLY A 387 23.43 44.56 6.64
N PHE A 388 23.06 45.71 7.20
CA PHE A 388 23.68 47.03 7.05
C PHE A 388 23.62 47.79 8.38
N TRP A 389 24.45 48.82 8.56
CA TRP A 389 24.40 49.71 9.72
C TRP A 389 23.84 51.07 9.32
N LEU A 390 22.76 51.51 9.96
CA LEU A 390 22.30 52.89 9.90
C LEU A 390 22.82 53.64 11.13
N THR A 391 23.09 54.94 10.99
CA THR A 391 23.57 55.76 12.10
C THR A 391 23.02 57.18 11.97
N LEU A 392 22.01 57.47 12.78
CA LEU A 392 21.48 58.81 12.95
C LEU A 392 22.39 59.58 13.93
N LEU A 393 22.97 60.70 13.49
CA LEU A 393 24.01 61.40 14.24
C LEU A 393 23.59 62.83 14.58
N PHE A 394 22.89 62.97 15.70
CA PHE A 394 22.64 64.26 16.34
C PHE A 394 23.94 64.86 16.89
N LYS A 395 24.25 66.10 16.52
CA LYS A 395 25.29 66.90 17.21
C LYS A 395 24.64 67.89 18.16
N VAL A 396 24.08 67.38 19.25
CA VAL A 396 23.72 68.22 20.40
C VAL A 396 25.00 68.82 20.97
N LYS A 397 25.25 70.10 20.70
CA LYS A 397 26.15 70.89 21.52
C LYS A 397 25.42 71.22 22.83
N SER A 398 25.91 70.69 23.94
CA SER A 398 25.64 71.32 25.23
C SER A 398 26.24 72.74 25.24
N LEU A 399 25.54 73.67 25.87
CA LEU A 399 26.11 74.94 26.34
C LEU A 399 26.78 74.73 27.71
#